data_AF-A0A6L7MLB7-F1
#
_entry.id   AF-A0A6L7MLB7-F1
#
_cell.length_a   1.000
_cell.length_b   1.000
_cell.length_c   1.000
_cell.angle_alpha   90.00
_cell.angle_beta   90.00
_cell.angle_gamma   90.00
#
_symmetry.space_group_name_H-M   'P 1'
#
loop_
_entity.id
_entity.type
_entity.pdbx_description
1 polymer ?
#
loop_
_entity_poly.entity_id
_entity_poly.type
_entity_poly.pdbx_seq_one_letter_code
_entity_poly.pdbx_strand_id
1 'polypeptide(L)'
;MAGRIALVGGDEFRDGCEPMDEAILAATGKSAPVTLIVPTAAAFERPDLAAQNGVRHFSSLGADAHTLMALDRDDAMDAGLASEIASADLVYLTGGNPAHLLEAISESALLNNIASALERGAVLAGSSAGAMVMGSWMRFREWRRALGIVDRIATLPHHERADPDSTLLELDTSAPDELNAVLGVDGRCGALSGPDGWTALGPGNVTVYRSGAWRQYTDGDNFTIS
;
A
#
# COMPACT_ATOMS: atom_id res chain seq x y z
N MET A 1 19.27 -2.84 -5.35
CA MET A 1 18.15 -3.74 -5.72
C MET A 1 16.98 -2.86 -6.07
N ALA A 2 16.08 -3.29 -6.96
CA ALA A 2 14.83 -2.56 -7.16
C ALA A 2 14.01 -2.56 -5.85
N GLY A 3 13.31 -1.46 -5.57
CA GLY A 3 12.42 -1.35 -4.43
C GLY A 3 11.29 -2.37 -4.47
N ARG A 4 10.64 -2.57 -3.33
CA ARG A 4 9.50 -3.48 -3.21
C ARG A 4 8.24 -2.71 -2.84
N ILE A 5 7.10 -3.24 -3.25
CA ILE A 5 5.77 -2.71 -2.97
C ILE A 5 5.02 -3.70 -2.08
N ALA A 6 4.33 -3.20 -1.06
CA ALA A 6 3.41 -3.97 -0.25
C ALA A 6 2.01 -3.34 -0.31
N LEU A 7 1.03 -4.10 -0.81
CA LEU A 7 -0.37 -3.68 -0.90
C LEU A 7 -1.15 -4.35 0.24
N VAL A 8 -1.52 -3.58 1.27
CA VAL A 8 -2.16 -4.08 2.50
C VAL A 8 -3.65 -3.78 2.48
N GLY A 9 -4.46 -4.77 2.86
CA GLY A 9 -5.92 -4.73 2.72
C GLY A 9 -6.66 -3.89 3.76
N GLY A 10 -5.98 -3.31 4.75
CA GLY A 10 -6.60 -2.54 5.83
C GLY A 10 -6.39 -3.15 7.20
N ASP A 11 -6.97 -2.51 8.22
CA ASP A 11 -6.81 -2.89 9.63
C ASP A 11 -5.34 -2.91 10.09
N GLU A 12 -4.53 -2.00 9.55
CA GLU A 12 -3.11 -1.89 9.86
C GLU A 12 -2.83 -1.66 11.35
N PHE A 13 -1.65 -2.11 11.77
CA PHE A 13 -1.10 -1.91 13.13
C PHE A 13 -1.94 -2.53 14.25
N ARG A 14 -2.74 -3.55 13.93
CA ARG A 14 -3.52 -4.33 14.89
C ARG A 14 -2.91 -5.70 15.13
N ASP A 15 -3.34 -6.33 16.22
CA ASP A 15 -2.98 -7.71 16.54
C ASP A 15 -3.25 -8.65 15.34
N GLY A 16 -2.24 -9.40 14.96
CA GLY A 16 -2.22 -10.31 13.82
C GLY A 16 -1.57 -9.74 12.55
N CYS A 17 -1.21 -8.45 12.53
CA CYS A 17 -0.41 -7.86 11.44
C CYS A 17 1.08 -8.23 11.53
N GLU A 18 1.56 -8.61 12.71
CA GLU A 18 3.00 -8.73 13.00
C GLU A 18 3.73 -9.63 12.00
N PRO A 19 3.26 -10.85 11.65
CA PRO A 19 3.99 -11.70 10.70
C PRO A 19 4.10 -11.09 9.29
N MET A 20 3.05 -10.40 8.84
CA MET A 20 3.05 -9.70 7.54
C MET A 20 4.00 -8.51 7.57
N ASP A 21 3.91 -7.67 8.60
CA ASP A 21 4.72 -6.46 8.71
C ASP A 21 6.20 -6.79 8.99
N GLU A 22 6.51 -7.88 9.69
CA GLU A 22 7.87 -8.44 9.80
C GLU A 22 8.41 -8.86 8.43
N ALA A 23 7.60 -9.49 7.57
CA ALA A 23 8.01 -9.85 6.22
C ALA A 23 8.24 -8.61 5.34
N ILE A 24 7.43 -7.56 5.51
CA ILE A 24 7.62 -6.26 4.84
C ILE A 24 8.93 -5.59 5.31
N LEU A 25 9.20 -5.58 6.62
CA LEU A 25 10.47 -5.08 7.16
C LEU A 25 11.67 -5.88 6.67
N ALA A 26 11.58 -7.22 6.64
CA ALA A 26 12.63 -8.08 6.13
C ALA A 26 12.94 -7.81 4.65
N ALA A 27 11.93 -7.38 3.88
CA ALA A 27 12.07 -6.99 2.47
C ALA A 27 13.00 -5.78 2.26
N THR A 28 13.23 -4.96 3.29
CA THR A 28 14.22 -3.85 3.25
C THR A 28 15.66 -4.36 3.25
N GLY A 29 15.90 -5.60 3.72
CA GLY A 29 17.23 -6.16 3.91
C GLY A 29 18.05 -5.48 5.03
N LYS A 30 17.40 -4.70 5.91
CA LYS A 30 18.03 -4.02 7.06
C LYS A 30 17.63 -4.68 8.37
N SER A 31 18.53 -4.67 9.33
CA SER A 31 18.25 -5.19 10.68
C SER A 31 17.43 -4.22 11.55
N ALA A 32 17.53 -2.92 11.27
CA ALA A 32 16.81 -1.84 11.95
C ALA A 32 16.45 -0.78 10.89
N PRO A 33 15.47 -1.05 10.01
CA PRO A 33 15.12 -0.15 8.91
C PRO A 33 14.56 1.17 9.42
N VAL A 34 14.95 2.28 8.77
CA VAL A 34 14.30 3.57 8.99
C VAL A 34 12.92 3.53 8.35
N THR A 35 11.87 3.64 9.17
CA THR A 35 10.48 3.51 8.73
C THR A 35 9.74 4.83 8.91
N LEU A 36 9.21 5.39 7.83
CA LEU A 36 8.40 6.61 7.87
C LEU A 36 6.91 6.29 7.71
N ILE A 37 6.12 6.67 8.72
CA ILE A 37 4.67 6.56 8.69
C ILE A 37 4.08 7.87 8.15
N VAL A 38 3.34 7.78 7.05
CA VAL A 38 2.78 8.91 6.32
C VAL A 38 1.24 8.86 6.43
N PRO A 39 0.64 9.64 7.35
CA PRO A 39 -0.78 9.51 7.68
C PRO A 39 -1.67 10.43 6.83
N THR A 40 -1.25 10.79 5.61
CA THR A 40 -1.97 11.77 4.76
C THR A 40 -3.43 11.39 4.55
N ALA A 41 -3.74 10.10 4.33
CA ALA A 41 -5.12 9.64 4.15
C ALA A 41 -6.00 9.91 5.38
N ALA A 42 -5.43 9.96 6.58
CA ALA A 42 -6.12 10.21 7.84
C ALA A 42 -6.21 11.71 8.20
N ALA A 43 -5.82 12.63 7.32
CA ALA A 43 -5.71 14.07 7.61
C ALA A 43 -6.96 14.70 8.25
N PHE A 44 -8.16 14.27 7.85
CA PHE A 44 -9.43 14.78 8.37
C PHE A 44 -10.03 13.97 9.52
N GLU A 45 -9.27 13.00 10.05
CA GLU A 45 -9.68 12.14 11.16
C GLU A 45 -8.76 12.37 12.37
N ARG A 46 -7.83 11.44 12.61
CA ARG A 46 -6.85 11.50 13.70
C ARG A 46 -5.48 11.11 13.15
N PRO A 47 -4.87 11.95 12.30
CA PRO A 47 -3.60 11.62 11.66
C PRO A 47 -2.48 11.46 12.70
N ASP A 48 -2.58 12.17 13.83
CA ASP A 48 -1.72 12.02 15.00
C ASP A 48 -1.77 10.61 15.59
N LEU A 49 -2.96 10.02 15.74
CA LEU A 49 -3.12 8.66 16.25
C LEU A 49 -2.70 7.61 15.23
N ALA A 50 -3.03 7.81 13.95
CA ALA A 50 -2.61 6.91 12.87
C ALA A 50 -1.07 6.81 12.82
N ALA A 51 -0.38 7.95 12.85
CA ALA A 51 1.07 8.01 12.93
C ALA A 51 1.62 7.34 14.20
N GLN A 52 1.09 7.68 15.37
CA GLN A 52 1.55 7.09 16.65
C GLN A 52 1.35 5.58 16.72
N ASN A 53 0.26 5.06 16.15
CA ASN A 53 0.01 3.63 16.08
C ASN A 53 1.04 2.94 15.18
N GLY A 54 1.29 3.49 13.98
CA GLY A 54 2.30 2.95 13.06
C GLY A 54 3.70 2.98 13.66
N VAL A 55 4.11 4.10 14.27
CA VAL A 55 5.41 4.23 14.94
C VAL A 55 5.54 3.19 16.05
N ARG A 56 4.55 3.08 16.95
CA ARG A 56 4.56 2.09 18.02
C ARG A 56 4.67 0.66 17.49
N HIS A 57 3.88 0.34 16.46
CA HIS A 57 3.83 -0.99 15.87
C HIS A 57 5.19 -1.37 15.28
N PHE A 58 5.71 -0.60 14.33
CA PHE A 58 6.99 -0.91 13.68
C PHE A 58 8.19 -0.80 14.63
N SER A 59 8.19 0.11 15.62
CA SER A 59 9.22 0.12 16.66
C SER A 59 9.19 -1.16 17.49
N SER A 60 8.02 -1.73 17.78
CA SER A 60 7.93 -3.01 18.50
C SER A 60 8.48 -4.19 17.71
N LEU A 61 8.49 -4.08 16.37
CA LEU A 61 9.09 -5.05 15.44
C LEU A 61 10.58 -4.79 15.17
N GLY A 62 11.18 -3.79 15.81
CA GLY A 62 12.62 -3.49 15.73
C GLY A 62 13.04 -2.45 14.70
N ALA A 63 12.09 -1.73 14.07
CA ALA A 63 12.40 -0.63 13.16
C ALA A 63 12.72 0.68 13.90
N ASP A 64 13.51 1.54 13.27
CA ASP A 64 13.67 2.94 13.67
C ASP A 64 12.53 3.76 13.04
N ALA A 65 11.36 3.72 13.68
CA ALA A 65 10.12 4.25 13.11
C ALA A 65 9.86 5.70 13.53
N HIS A 66 9.54 6.54 12.56
CA HIS A 66 9.23 7.97 12.72
C HIS A 66 7.96 8.32 11.95
N THR A 67 7.38 9.46 12.31
CA THR A 67 6.24 10.02 11.59
C THR A 67 6.72 11.06 10.58
N LEU A 68 6.11 11.09 9.40
CA LEU A 68 6.24 12.18 8.44
C LEU A 68 4.85 12.78 8.22
N MET A 69 4.57 13.88 8.91
CA MET A 69 3.24 14.53 8.95
C MET A 69 2.98 15.37 7.69
N ALA A 70 3.03 14.74 6.51
CA ALA A 70 2.58 15.35 5.27
C ALA A 70 1.07 15.14 5.12
N LEU A 71 0.25 16.12 5.53
CA LEU A 71 -1.19 15.94 5.66
C LEU A 71 -1.99 16.48 4.48
N ASP A 72 -1.46 17.46 3.77
CA ASP A 72 -2.12 18.07 2.63
C ASP A 72 -1.16 18.31 1.45
N ARG A 73 -1.65 19.04 0.44
CA ARG A 73 -0.88 19.32 -0.77
C ARG A 73 0.28 20.28 -0.53
N ASP A 74 0.14 21.23 0.39
CA ASP A 74 1.23 22.17 0.69
C ASP A 74 2.38 21.43 1.37
N ASP A 75 2.06 20.55 2.32
CA ASP A 75 3.05 19.66 2.94
C ASP A 75 3.72 18.73 1.92
N ALA A 76 2.95 18.10 1.03
CA ALA A 76 3.48 17.20 0.02
C ALA A 76 4.39 17.91 -1.01
N MET A 77 4.19 19.22 -1.20
CA MET A 77 5.03 20.07 -2.05
C MET A 77 6.25 20.64 -1.33
N ASP A 78 6.27 20.64 0.01
CA ASP A 78 7.40 21.12 0.81
C ASP A 78 8.63 20.24 0.60
N ALA A 79 9.67 20.81 -0.02
CA ALA A 79 10.89 20.08 -0.34
C ALA A 79 11.70 19.69 0.90
N GLY A 80 11.58 20.44 2.01
CA GLY A 80 12.23 20.12 3.28
C GLY A 80 11.62 18.88 3.90
N LEU A 81 10.29 18.84 4.02
CA LEU A 81 9.54 17.70 4.54
C LEU A 81 9.75 16.46 3.64
N ALA A 82 9.60 16.62 2.32
CA ALA A 82 9.79 15.53 1.37
C ALA A 82 11.22 14.94 1.39
N SER A 83 12.24 15.73 1.76
CA SER A 83 13.63 15.28 1.82
C SER A 83 13.88 14.22 2.89
N GLU A 84 13.02 14.11 3.91
CA GLU A 84 13.15 13.10 4.97
C GLU A 84 13.05 11.66 4.40
N ILE A 85 12.26 11.47 3.34
CA ILE A 85 12.12 10.21 2.59
C ILE A 85 13.47 9.73 2.03
N ALA A 86 14.45 10.61 1.83
CA ALA A 86 15.76 10.23 1.30
C ALA A 86 16.46 9.14 2.15
N SER A 87 16.20 9.14 3.45
CA SER A 87 16.80 8.21 4.41
C SER A 87 15.95 6.97 4.71
N ALA A 88 14.71 6.91 4.23
CA ALA A 88 13.78 5.84 4.55
C ALA A 88 14.12 4.52 3.85
N ASP A 89 14.11 3.44 4.61
CA ASP A 89 14.15 2.06 4.10
C ASP A 89 12.73 1.51 3.87
N LEU A 90 11.75 2.00 4.63
CA LEU A 90 10.31 1.75 4.46
C LEU A 90 9.54 3.07 4.53
N VAL A 91 8.67 3.32 3.55
CA VAL A 91 7.63 4.35 3.62
C VAL A 91 6.28 3.66 3.69
N TYR A 92 5.46 3.98 4.71
CA TYR A 92 4.15 3.37 4.92
C TYR A 92 3.04 4.42 4.82
N LEU A 93 2.18 4.29 3.80
CA LEU A 93 0.97 5.12 3.63
C LEU A 93 -0.19 4.50 4.42
N THR A 94 -0.73 5.22 5.40
CA THR A 94 -1.84 4.69 6.22
C THR A 94 -3.18 4.68 5.47
N GLY A 95 -4.18 4.01 6.03
CA GLY A 95 -5.58 4.08 5.62
C GLY A 95 -6.24 5.42 5.95
N GLY A 96 -7.45 5.60 5.42
CA GLY A 96 -8.26 6.82 5.56
C GLY A 96 -8.98 7.14 4.25
N ASN A 97 -8.90 8.39 3.81
CA ASN A 97 -9.52 8.87 2.56
C ASN A 97 -8.55 8.77 1.36
N PRO A 98 -8.79 7.84 0.40
CA PRO A 98 -7.92 7.68 -0.78
C PRO A 98 -7.99 8.84 -1.76
N ALA A 99 -9.13 9.55 -1.85
CA ALA A 99 -9.26 10.69 -2.74
C ALA A 99 -8.39 11.86 -2.27
N HIS A 100 -8.39 12.14 -0.96
CA HIS A 100 -7.52 13.15 -0.35
C HIS A 100 -6.05 12.79 -0.46
N LEU A 101 -5.69 11.54 -0.12
CA LEU A 101 -4.32 11.05 -0.28
C LEU A 101 -3.82 11.25 -1.72
N LEU A 102 -4.60 10.82 -2.70
CA LEU A 102 -4.26 10.96 -4.11
C LEU A 102 -4.07 12.43 -4.50
N GLU A 103 -5.00 13.31 -4.13
CA GLU A 103 -4.94 14.74 -4.45
C GLU A 103 -3.73 15.43 -3.83
N ALA A 104 -3.41 15.12 -2.58
CA ALA A 104 -2.28 15.69 -1.87
C ALA A 104 -0.93 15.31 -2.52
N ILE A 105 -0.74 14.01 -2.81
CA ILE A 105 0.58 13.51 -3.21
C ILE A 105 0.80 13.50 -4.73
N SER A 106 -0.24 13.61 -5.55
CA SER A 106 -0.09 13.62 -7.01
C SER A 106 0.74 14.82 -7.48
N GLU A 107 1.74 14.55 -8.32
CA GLU A 107 2.65 15.55 -8.90
C GLU A 107 3.41 16.36 -7.84
N SER A 108 3.70 15.73 -6.68
CA SER A 108 4.32 16.40 -5.53
C SER A 108 5.80 16.09 -5.36
N ALA A 109 6.49 16.92 -4.56
CA ALA A 109 7.86 16.66 -4.14
C ALA A 109 7.96 15.36 -3.32
N LEU A 110 6.94 15.07 -2.50
CA LEU A 110 6.84 13.83 -1.72
C LEU A 110 6.82 12.60 -2.62
N LEU A 111 5.96 12.57 -3.65
CA LEU A 111 5.88 11.45 -4.59
C LEU A 111 7.19 11.24 -5.34
N ASN A 112 7.84 12.31 -5.79
CA ASN A 112 9.14 12.23 -6.46
C ASN A 112 10.22 11.62 -5.55
N ASN A 113 10.21 11.97 -4.26
CA ASN A 113 11.15 11.38 -3.30
C ASN A 113 10.82 9.92 -2.98
N ILE A 114 9.53 9.54 -2.91
CA ILE A 114 9.11 8.14 -2.76
C ILE A 114 9.58 7.31 -3.96
N ALA A 115 9.37 7.81 -5.19
CA ALA A 115 9.87 7.16 -6.40
C ALA A 115 11.39 6.99 -6.37
N SER A 116 12.12 8.04 -5.99
CA SER A 116 13.58 7.99 -5.82
C SER A 116 14.00 6.97 -4.75
N ALA A 117 13.24 6.82 -3.66
CA ALA A 117 13.51 5.83 -2.61
C ALA A 117 13.31 4.40 -3.12
N LEU A 118 12.25 4.15 -3.89
CA LEU A 118 12.02 2.87 -4.56
C LEU A 118 13.15 2.52 -5.52
N GLU A 119 13.66 3.47 -6.31
CA GLU A 119 14.81 3.24 -7.19
C GLU A 119 16.08 2.84 -6.42
N ARG A 120 16.24 3.33 -5.18
CA ARG A 120 17.36 2.96 -4.29
C ARG A 120 17.17 1.60 -3.61
N GLY A 121 15.98 1.02 -3.67
CA GLY A 121 15.66 -0.27 -3.06
C GLY A 121 14.86 -0.19 -1.76
N ALA A 122 14.28 0.96 -1.43
CA ALA A 122 13.35 1.08 -0.31
C ALA A 122 12.07 0.26 -0.57
N VAL A 123 11.31 0.03 0.50
CA VAL A 123 9.98 -0.57 0.45
C VAL A 123 8.94 0.55 0.53
N LEU A 124 7.92 0.50 -0.32
CA LEU A 124 6.71 1.31 -0.19
C LEU A 124 5.55 0.38 0.17
N ALA A 125 4.96 0.60 1.34
CA ALA A 125 3.78 -0.13 1.79
C ALA A 125 2.59 0.83 1.92
N GLY A 126 1.39 0.33 1.68
CA GLY A 126 0.18 1.12 1.83
C GLY A 126 -0.97 0.27 2.34
N SER A 127 -1.72 0.79 3.31
CA SER A 127 -2.91 0.12 3.83
C SER A 127 -4.19 0.77 3.32
N SER A 128 -5.14 -0.04 2.86
CA SER A 128 -6.46 0.42 2.42
C SER A 128 -6.35 1.56 1.40
N ALA A 129 -6.66 2.80 1.78
CA ALA A 129 -6.44 3.98 0.97
C ALA A 129 -5.02 4.09 0.38
N GLY A 130 -4.00 3.79 1.20
CA GLY A 130 -2.60 3.74 0.76
C GLY A 130 -2.36 2.71 -0.35
N ALA A 131 -2.94 1.52 -0.25
CA ALA A 131 -2.81 0.48 -1.29
C ALA A 131 -3.57 0.84 -2.57
N MET A 132 -4.72 1.50 -2.44
CA MET A 132 -5.56 1.90 -3.56
C MET A 132 -4.84 2.90 -4.48
N VAL A 133 -4.20 3.92 -3.91
CA VAL A 133 -3.55 4.98 -4.71
C VAL A 133 -2.32 4.48 -5.48
N MET A 134 -1.72 3.36 -5.08
CA MET A 134 -0.50 2.83 -5.72
C MET A 134 -0.75 2.22 -7.10
N GLY A 135 -1.96 1.76 -7.41
CA GLY A 135 -2.30 1.22 -8.72
C GLY A 135 -2.38 2.29 -9.81
N SER A 136 -2.48 1.89 -11.09
CA SER A 136 -2.81 2.81 -12.20
C SER A 136 -4.24 3.33 -12.11
N TRP A 137 -5.12 2.54 -11.50
CA TRP A 137 -6.50 2.90 -11.24
C TRP A 137 -6.86 2.57 -9.80
N MET A 138 -7.81 3.32 -9.26
CA MET A 138 -8.48 2.98 -8.01
C MET A 138 -10.00 3.11 -8.17
N ARG A 139 -10.73 2.30 -7.41
CA ARG A 139 -12.19 2.38 -7.32
C ARG A 139 -12.59 2.97 -5.98
N PHE A 140 -12.99 4.24 -5.99
CA PHE A 140 -13.53 4.92 -4.82
C PHE A 140 -14.80 5.66 -5.21
N ARG A 141 -15.95 5.03 -4.98
CA ARG A 141 -17.27 5.36 -5.56
C ARG A 141 -17.34 5.13 -7.08
N GLU A 142 -16.35 5.63 -7.80
CA GLU A 142 -16.16 5.46 -9.25
C GLU A 142 -14.71 5.08 -9.55
N TRP A 143 -14.47 4.58 -10.78
CA TRP A 143 -13.13 4.31 -11.29
C TRP A 143 -12.43 5.61 -11.67
N ARG A 144 -11.19 5.78 -11.21
CA ARG A 144 -10.35 6.92 -11.58
C ARG A 144 -8.87 6.56 -11.62
N ARG A 145 -8.11 7.31 -12.42
CA ARG A 145 -6.65 7.19 -12.47
C ARG A 145 -6.06 7.47 -11.09
N ALA A 146 -5.08 6.67 -10.71
CA ALA A 146 -4.31 6.79 -9.48
C ALA A 146 -2.82 6.99 -9.83
N LEU A 147 -1.89 6.74 -8.91
CA LEU A 147 -0.49 7.13 -9.08
C LEU A 147 0.26 6.31 -10.13
N GLY A 148 -0.20 5.09 -10.41
CA GLY A 148 0.47 4.18 -11.36
C GLY A 148 1.86 3.73 -10.90
N ILE A 149 2.09 3.64 -9.59
CA ILE A 149 3.34 3.09 -9.04
C ILE A 149 3.44 1.60 -9.39
N VAL A 150 2.34 0.87 -9.27
CA VAL A 150 2.19 -0.48 -9.81
C VAL A 150 1.32 -0.39 -11.05
N ASP A 151 1.93 -0.69 -12.19
CA ASP A 151 1.30 -0.50 -13.48
C ASP A 151 0.17 -1.51 -13.73
N ARG A 152 -0.92 -1.03 -14.33
CA ARG A 152 -2.08 -1.79 -14.81
C ARG A 152 -2.75 -2.67 -13.75
N ILE A 153 -2.75 -2.22 -12.49
CA ILE A 153 -3.54 -2.84 -11.42
C ILE A 153 -4.46 -1.85 -10.70
N ALA A 154 -5.39 -2.42 -9.95
CA ALA A 154 -6.13 -1.76 -8.88
C ALA A 154 -6.23 -2.66 -7.65
N THR A 155 -6.32 -2.06 -6.46
CA THR A 155 -6.47 -2.77 -5.18
C THR A 155 -7.86 -2.52 -4.60
N LEU A 156 -8.54 -3.59 -4.17
CA LEU A 156 -9.80 -3.56 -3.42
C LEU A 156 -9.53 -4.01 -1.97
N PRO A 157 -9.38 -3.08 -1.02
CA PRO A 157 -9.13 -3.43 0.38
C PRO A 157 -10.38 -3.95 1.08
N HIS A 158 -10.20 -4.47 2.29
CA HIS A 158 -11.24 -5.07 3.13
C HIS A 158 -12.04 -6.16 2.40
N HIS A 159 -11.34 -6.97 1.62
CA HIS A 159 -11.95 -7.90 0.69
C HIS A 159 -12.60 -9.11 1.40
N GLU A 160 -12.38 -9.27 2.70
CA GLU A 160 -12.99 -10.33 3.52
C GLU A 160 -14.52 -10.21 3.61
N ARG A 161 -15.06 -9.05 3.18
CA ARG A 161 -16.49 -8.72 3.18
C ARG A 161 -17.15 -8.92 1.83
N ALA A 162 -16.36 -9.25 0.80
CA ALA A 162 -16.81 -9.38 -0.57
C ALA A 162 -17.00 -10.86 -0.97
N ASP A 163 -17.95 -11.09 -1.86
CA ASP A 163 -18.09 -12.37 -2.55
C ASP A 163 -17.32 -12.32 -3.88
N PRO A 164 -16.36 -13.23 -4.14
CA PRO A 164 -15.55 -13.15 -5.34
C PRO A 164 -16.32 -13.30 -6.65
N ASP A 165 -17.35 -14.15 -6.71
CA ASP A 165 -18.14 -14.32 -7.93
C ASP A 165 -18.94 -13.05 -8.27
N SER A 166 -19.55 -12.42 -7.26
CA SER A 166 -20.24 -11.14 -7.41
C SER A 166 -19.28 -10.02 -7.79
N THR A 167 -18.08 -10.00 -7.20
CA THR A 167 -17.05 -9.00 -7.52
C THR A 167 -16.58 -9.14 -8.96
N LEU A 168 -16.35 -10.37 -9.43
CA LEU A 168 -15.93 -10.63 -10.80
C LEU A 168 -16.95 -10.09 -11.81
N LEU A 169 -18.24 -10.34 -11.59
CA LEU A 169 -19.31 -9.83 -12.47
C LEU A 169 -19.35 -8.30 -12.51
N GLU A 170 -19.11 -7.63 -11.38
CA GLU A 170 -19.00 -6.16 -11.33
C GLU A 170 -17.78 -5.66 -12.12
N LEU A 171 -16.63 -6.32 -11.94
CA LEU A 171 -15.40 -5.95 -12.63
C LEU A 171 -15.53 -6.13 -14.14
N ASP A 172 -16.14 -7.22 -14.62
CA ASP A 172 -16.36 -7.49 -16.04
C ASP A 172 -17.16 -6.39 -16.76
N THR A 173 -17.97 -5.62 -16.02
CA THR A 173 -18.82 -4.57 -16.59
C THR A 173 -18.31 -3.15 -16.36
N SER A 174 -17.41 -2.94 -15.40
CA SER A 174 -17.03 -1.60 -14.93
C SER A 174 -15.53 -1.33 -14.90
N ALA A 175 -14.69 -2.37 -14.82
CA ALA A 175 -13.26 -2.20 -14.69
C ALA A 175 -12.66 -1.62 -15.98
N PRO A 176 -11.72 -0.66 -15.88
CA PRO A 176 -11.01 -0.13 -17.03
C PRO A 176 -10.26 -1.21 -17.82
N ASP A 177 -10.39 -1.20 -19.15
CA ASP A 177 -9.73 -2.17 -20.06
C ASP A 177 -8.19 -2.15 -19.95
N GLU A 178 -7.60 -1.07 -19.43
CA GLU A 178 -6.16 -0.97 -19.24
C GLU A 178 -5.64 -1.86 -18.09
N LEU A 179 -6.52 -2.35 -17.21
CA LEU A 179 -6.15 -3.21 -16.08
C LEU A 179 -5.80 -4.64 -16.55
N ASN A 180 -4.66 -5.13 -16.07
CA ASN A 180 -4.27 -6.54 -16.21
C ASN A 180 -4.85 -7.39 -15.08
N ALA A 181 -4.94 -6.83 -13.87
CA ALA A 181 -5.42 -7.52 -12.69
C ALA A 181 -6.04 -6.54 -11.68
N VAL A 182 -7.00 -7.05 -10.91
CA VAL A 182 -7.50 -6.37 -9.70
C VAL A 182 -7.20 -7.28 -8.50
N LEU A 183 -6.66 -6.71 -7.43
CA LEU A 183 -6.29 -7.45 -6.22
C LEU A 183 -7.28 -7.12 -5.12
N GLY A 184 -8.13 -8.08 -4.75
CA GLY A 184 -8.86 -8.05 -3.49
C GLY A 184 -7.93 -8.47 -2.35
N VAL A 185 -7.77 -7.63 -1.32
CA VAL A 185 -6.90 -7.91 -0.19
C VAL A 185 -7.70 -7.82 1.10
N ASP A 186 -7.76 -8.91 1.85
CA ASP A 186 -8.42 -8.98 3.16
C ASP A 186 -7.71 -8.07 4.19
N GLY A 187 -8.44 -7.62 5.20
CA GLY A 187 -7.86 -6.91 6.35
C GLY A 187 -6.76 -7.72 7.03
N ARG A 188 -5.70 -7.03 7.47
CA ARG A 188 -4.45 -7.62 8.03
C ARG A 188 -3.70 -8.56 7.09
N CYS A 189 -4.03 -8.54 5.79
CA CYS A 189 -3.34 -9.28 4.75
C CYS A 189 -2.66 -8.33 3.77
N GLY A 190 -1.71 -8.84 3.02
CA GLY A 190 -0.98 -8.06 2.05
C GLY A 190 -0.44 -8.86 0.88
N ALA A 191 -0.16 -8.17 -0.21
CA ALA A 191 0.62 -8.69 -1.33
C ALA A 191 1.97 -7.96 -1.36
N LEU A 192 3.07 -8.69 -1.20
CA LEU A 192 4.43 -8.16 -1.26
C LEU A 192 5.08 -8.53 -2.60
N SER A 193 5.56 -7.52 -3.34
CA SER A 193 6.27 -7.75 -4.59
C SER A 193 7.67 -8.33 -4.35
N GLY A 194 8.07 -9.28 -5.18
CA GLY A 194 9.41 -9.86 -5.24
C GLY A 194 9.95 -9.93 -6.67
N PRO A 195 11.14 -10.53 -6.87
CA PRO A 195 11.78 -10.61 -8.19
C PRO A 195 10.95 -11.36 -9.25
N ASP A 196 10.22 -12.40 -8.83
CA ASP A 196 9.53 -13.33 -9.72
C ASP A 196 8.00 -13.19 -9.67
N GLY A 197 7.47 -12.16 -9.00
CA GLY A 197 6.03 -11.97 -8.82
C GLY A 197 5.68 -11.38 -7.46
N TRP A 198 4.64 -11.92 -6.85
CA TRP A 198 4.10 -11.45 -5.58
C TRP A 198 3.92 -12.62 -4.61
N THR A 199 4.04 -12.32 -3.33
CA THR A 199 3.76 -13.27 -2.24
C THR A 199 2.58 -12.75 -1.44
N ALA A 200 1.59 -13.60 -1.19
CA ALA A 200 0.50 -13.31 -0.28
C ALA A 200 0.98 -13.44 1.17
N LEU A 201 0.57 -12.51 2.03
CA LEU A 201 0.96 -12.42 3.43
C LEU A 201 -0.27 -12.25 4.32
N GLY A 202 -0.24 -12.84 5.50
CA GLY A 202 -1.23 -12.60 6.55
C GLY A 202 -2.32 -13.67 6.64
N PRO A 203 -3.23 -13.56 7.63
CA PRO A 203 -4.08 -14.66 8.07
C PRO A 203 -5.31 -14.93 7.18
N GLY A 204 -5.58 -14.09 6.19
CA GLY A 204 -6.71 -14.18 5.25
C GLY A 204 -6.22 -14.42 3.82
N ASN A 205 -6.91 -13.81 2.85
CA ASN A 205 -6.67 -14.06 1.44
C ASN A 205 -6.24 -12.81 0.68
N VAL A 206 -5.44 -13.05 -0.36
CA VAL A 206 -5.31 -12.17 -1.52
C VAL A 206 -6.05 -12.82 -2.69
N THR A 207 -7.11 -12.19 -3.17
CA THR A 207 -7.87 -12.62 -4.36
C THR A 207 -7.38 -11.84 -5.57
N VAL A 208 -6.95 -12.55 -6.61
CA VAL A 208 -6.54 -11.95 -7.88
C VAL A 208 -7.63 -12.18 -8.91
N TYR A 209 -8.21 -11.10 -9.42
CA TYR A 209 -9.16 -11.08 -10.54
C TYR A 209 -8.42 -10.78 -11.83
N ARG A 210 -8.54 -11.68 -12.81
CA ARG A 210 -7.85 -11.57 -14.10
C ARG A 210 -8.54 -12.41 -15.16
N SER A 211 -8.69 -11.84 -16.36
CA SER A 211 -9.17 -12.54 -17.56
C SER A 211 -10.49 -13.29 -17.35
N GLY A 212 -11.47 -12.64 -16.69
CA GLY A 212 -12.80 -13.22 -16.44
C GLY A 212 -12.80 -14.36 -15.42
N ALA A 213 -11.77 -14.46 -14.58
CA ALA A 213 -11.66 -15.45 -13.51
C ALA A 213 -11.03 -14.83 -12.26
N TRP A 214 -11.15 -15.53 -11.13
CA TRP A 214 -10.46 -15.17 -9.90
C TRP A 214 -9.77 -16.36 -9.25
N ARG A 215 -8.72 -16.09 -8.48
CA ARG A 215 -8.04 -17.08 -7.64
C ARG A 215 -7.62 -16.47 -6.31
N GLN A 216 -7.79 -17.22 -5.23
CA GLN A 216 -7.32 -16.86 -3.90
C GLN A 216 -5.94 -17.44 -3.61
N TYR A 217 -5.16 -16.68 -2.86
CA TYR A 217 -3.83 -17.00 -2.37
C TYR A 217 -3.79 -16.72 -0.87
N THR A 218 -3.17 -17.63 -0.14
CA THR A 218 -3.02 -17.58 1.32
C THR A 218 -1.56 -17.29 1.69
N ASP A 219 -1.28 -17.10 2.99
CA ASP A 219 0.07 -16.79 3.49
C ASP A 219 1.16 -17.69 2.87
N GLY A 220 2.17 -17.06 2.27
CA GLY A 220 3.31 -17.71 1.63
C GLY A 220 3.08 -18.18 0.19
N ASP A 221 1.84 -18.14 -0.32
CA ASP A 221 1.58 -18.46 -1.73
C ASP A 221 2.18 -17.40 -2.66
N ASN A 222 2.74 -17.86 -3.78
CA ASN A 222 3.30 -16.99 -4.80
C ASN A 222 2.37 -16.89 -6.03
N PHE A 223 2.27 -15.70 -6.61
CA PHE A 223 1.43 -15.42 -7.77
C PHE A 223 1.99 -14.33 -8.67
N THR A 224 1.42 -14.21 -9.88
CA THR A 224 1.77 -13.17 -10.85
C THR A 224 0.55 -12.36 -11.25
N ILE A 225 0.78 -11.09 -11.60
CA ILE A 225 -0.25 -10.13 -12.03
C ILE A 225 -0.08 -9.70 -13.51
N SER A 226 0.94 -10.27 -14.18
CA SER A 226 1.35 -10.00 -15.57
C SER A 226 1.06 -11.15 -16.51
#